data_AF-A0A1Y1LG35-F1
#
_entry.id   AF-A0A1Y1LG35-F1
#
_cell.length_a   1.000
_cell.length_b   1.000
_cell.length_c   1.000
_cell.angle_alpha   90.00
_cell.angle_beta   90.00
_cell.angle_gamma   90.00
#
_symmetry.space_group_name_H-M   'P 1'
#
loop_
_entity.id
_entity.type
_entity.pdbx_description
1 polymer ?
#
loop_
_entity_poly.entity_id
_entity_poly.type
_entity_poly.pdbx_seq_one_letter_code
_entity_poly.pdbx_strand_id
1 'polypeptide(L)'
;GMADESPRRLGPFLIMEYIENSGDMADVLRAPGHPHEEKPVLDPAIDEAKLDCVYGQIADMMLQLAKCDFSRIGCLGMGNSNGHDGEPEITSRPLSLNMTQLGEVGGVPHFELPPTSKTFSTSSQYYSALADMHLQQLSFQRNQVVLSDDECRKKYIAR
;
A
#
# COMPACT_ATOMS: atom_id res chain seq x y z
N GLY A 1 3.03 -6.23 -16.03
CA GLY A 1 4.12 -6.81 -16.83
C GLY A 1 5.45 -6.49 -16.21
N MET A 2 6.45 -7.30 -16.56
CA MET A 2 7.84 -7.12 -16.14
C MET A 2 8.62 -6.28 -17.16
N ALA A 3 9.81 -5.80 -16.78
CA ALA A 3 10.57 -4.87 -17.62
C ALA A 3 10.89 -5.43 -19.02
N ASP A 4 11.17 -6.72 -19.12
CA ASP A 4 11.40 -7.45 -20.36
C ASP A 4 10.21 -7.44 -21.33
N GLU A 5 8.99 -7.28 -20.81
CA GLU A 5 7.75 -7.16 -21.60
C GLU A 5 7.46 -5.72 -22.02
N SER A 6 8.19 -4.73 -21.48
CA SER A 6 8.00 -3.33 -21.85
C SER A 6 8.89 -2.96 -23.05
N PRO A 7 8.37 -2.23 -24.07
CA PRO A 7 9.12 -1.83 -25.26
C PRO A 7 10.45 -1.09 -24.99
N ARG A 8 10.61 -0.52 -23.80
CA ARG A 8 11.79 0.26 -23.39
C ARG A 8 12.53 -0.30 -22.18
N ARG A 9 12.21 -1.52 -21.72
CA ARG A 9 12.77 -2.08 -20.48
C ARG A 9 12.61 -1.16 -19.26
N LEU A 10 11.53 -0.40 -19.24
CA LEU A 10 11.11 0.38 -18.08
C LEU A 10 10.72 -0.60 -16.95
N GLY A 11 10.72 -0.12 -15.70
CA GLY A 11 10.41 -0.94 -14.54
C GLY A 11 9.03 -1.64 -14.61
N PRO A 12 8.66 -2.38 -13.56
CA PRO A 12 7.36 -3.04 -13.48
C PRO A 12 6.23 -2.06 -13.82
N PHE A 13 5.26 -2.52 -14.62
CA PHE A 13 4.17 -1.68 -15.11
C PHE A 13 2.82 -2.37 -14.96
N LEU A 14 1.79 -1.56 -14.77
CA LEU A 14 0.39 -1.95 -14.80
C LEU A 14 -0.25 -1.34 -16.05
N ILE A 15 -0.92 -2.17 -16.85
CA ILE A 15 -1.79 -1.70 -17.93
C ILE A 15 -3.21 -1.70 -17.37
N MET A 16 -3.87 -0.57 -17.48
CA MET A 16 -5.26 -0.40 -17.09
C MET A 16 -5.99 0.45 -18.12
N GLU A 17 -7.31 0.40 -18.09
CA GLU A 17 -8.15 1.27 -18.91
C GLU A 17 -7.85 2.74 -18.60
N TYR A 18 -7.73 3.55 -19.67
CA TYR A 18 -7.63 4.99 -19.53
C TYR A 18 -9.03 5.56 -19.32
N ILE A 19 -9.25 6.15 -18.15
CA ILE A 19 -10.49 6.84 -17.82
C ILE A 19 -10.28 8.33 -18.09
N GLU A 20 -10.94 8.86 -19.12
CA GLU A 20 -10.88 10.28 -19.44
C GLU A 20 -11.45 11.11 -18.28
N ASN A 21 -10.66 12.05 -17.78
CA ASN A 21 -11.02 12.92 -16.67
C ASN A 21 -10.33 14.29 -16.80
N SER A 22 -10.85 15.28 -16.07
CA SER A 22 -10.28 16.63 -16.01
C SER A 22 -9.30 16.84 -14.86
N GLY A 23 -9.07 15.82 -14.04
CA GLY A 23 -8.30 15.87 -12.79
C GLY A 23 -8.64 14.68 -11.90
N ASP A 24 -8.07 14.66 -10.69
CA ASP A 24 -8.34 13.61 -9.71
C ASP A 24 -9.38 14.03 -8.67
N MET A 25 -9.74 13.10 -7.78
CA MET A 25 -10.71 13.35 -6.73
C MET A 25 -10.23 14.42 -5.73
N ALA A 26 -8.93 14.50 -5.46
CA ALA A 26 -8.40 15.52 -4.57
C ALA A 26 -8.59 16.93 -5.17
N ASP A 27 -8.46 17.07 -6.50
CA ASP A 27 -8.77 18.33 -7.19
C ASP A 27 -10.24 18.69 -7.10
N VAL A 28 -11.14 17.71 -7.21
CA VAL A 28 -12.60 17.91 -7.13
C VAL A 28 -13.06 18.36 -5.73
N LEU A 29 -12.36 17.89 -4.68
CA LEU A 29 -12.66 18.17 -3.28
C LEU A 29 -11.90 19.38 -2.71
N ARG A 30 -10.94 19.93 -3.46
CA ARG A 30 -10.03 20.98 -3.00
C ARG A 30 -10.76 22.31 -2.78
N ALA A 31 -10.43 22.97 -1.67
CA ALA A 31 -10.83 24.34 -1.38
C ALA A 31 -10.31 25.31 -2.46
N PRO A 32 -11.15 26.23 -2.96
CA PRO A 32 -10.73 27.20 -3.97
C PRO A 32 -9.61 28.11 -3.44
N GLY A 33 -8.64 28.42 -4.31
CA GLY A 33 -7.52 29.30 -3.98
C GLY A 33 -6.36 28.66 -3.23
N HIS A 34 -6.40 27.35 -2.91
CA HIS A 34 -5.24 26.63 -2.38
C HIS A 34 -4.28 26.22 -3.51
N PRO A 35 -2.97 26.47 -3.38
CA PRO A 35 -1.98 26.05 -4.36
C PRO A 35 -2.01 24.54 -4.61
N HIS A 36 -1.78 24.11 -5.85
CA HIS A 36 -1.69 22.68 -6.18
C HIS A 36 -0.52 21.97 -5.49
N GLU A 37 0.53 22.72 -5.15
CA GLU A 37 1.76 22.25 -4.50
C GLU A 37 1.58 21.98 -2.99
N GLU A 38 0.53 22.52 -2.38
CA GLU A 38 0.23 22.33 -0.98
C GLU A 38 -0.73 21.16 -0.76
N LYS A 39 -0.71 20.61 0.47
CA LYS A 39 -1.60 19.53 0.86
C LYS A 39 -3.05 19.97 0.62
N PRO A 40 -3.86 19.19 -0.12
CA PRO A 40 -5.23 19.57 -0.42
C PRO A 40 -6.05 19.68 0.88
N VAL A 41 -6.82 20.76 0.97
CA VAL A 41 -7.78 21.00 2.04
C VAL A 41 -9.17 20.84 1.44
N LEU A 42 -10.06 20.14 2.13
CA LEU A 42 -11.45 19.96 1.71
C LEU A 42 -12.15 21.33 1.67
N ASP A 43 -12.84 21.64 0.57
CA ASP A 43 -13.66 22.85 0.46
C ASP A 43 -14.79 22.82 1.49
N PRO A 44 -14.81 23.73 2.48
CA PRO A 44 -15.88 23.76 3.48
C PRO A 44 -17.22 24.21 2.90
N ALA A 45 -17.24 24.81 1.71
CA ALA A 45 -18.43 25.25 1.01
C ALA A 45 -18.87 24.27 -0.10
N ILE A 46 -18.27 23.07 -0.17
CA ILE A 46 -18.67 22.06 -1.15
C ILE A 46 -20.14 21.69 -0.97
N ASP A 47 -20.83 21.53 -2.09
CA ASP A 47 -22.20 21.03 -2.10
C ASP A 47 -22.28 19.65 -1.43
N GLU A 48 -23.16 19.50 -0.44
CA GLU A 48 -23.31 18.25 0.32
C GLU A 48 -23.72 17.10 -0.60
N ALA A 49 -24.57 17.33 -1.60
CA ALA A 49 -24.98 16.30 -2.54
C ALA A 49 -23.79 15.78 -3.39
N LYS A 50 -22.84 16.66 -3.72
CA LYS A 50 -21.59 16.28 -4.39
C LYS A 50 -20.71 15.42 -3.47
N LEU A 51 -20.61 15.80 -2.20
CA LEU A 51 -19.84 15.05 -1.21
C LEU A 51 -20.44 13.65 -0.97
N ASP A 52 -21.75 13.57 -0.81
CA ASP A 52 -22.50 12.31 -0.67
C ASP A 52 -22.31 11.40 -1.87
N CYS A 53 -22.33 11.95 -3.09
CA CYS A 53 -22.08 11.19 -4.31
C CYS A 53 -20.68 10.54 -4.31
N VAL A 54 -19.64 11.32 -3.98
CA VAL A 54 -18.25 10.83 -3.93
C VAL A 54 -18.09 9.75 -2.86
N TYR A 55 -18.57 10.00 -1.64
CA TYR A 55 -18.48 8.99 -0.56
C TYR A 55 -19.32 7.75 -0.84
N GLY A 56 -20.47 7.90 -1.51
CA GLY A 56 -21.28 6.77 -1.97
C GLY A 56 -20.50 5.85 -2.92
N GLN A 57 -19.82 6.42 -3.92
CA GLN A 57 -18.97 5.66 -4.84
C GLN A 57 -17.81 4.95 -4.12
N ILE A 58 -17.14 5.63 -3.18
CA ILE A 58 -16.08 5.03 -2.36
C ILE A 58 -16.64 3.86 -1.54
N ALA A 59 -17.80 4.05 -0.89
CA ALA A 59 -18.44 3.01 -0.10
C ALA A 59 -18.80 1.79 -0.96
N ASP A 60 -19.32 2.00 -2.18
CA ASP A 60 -19.63 0.93 -3.11
C ASP A 60 -18.38 0.15 -3.54
N MET A 61 -17.26 0.84 -3.81
CA MET A 61 -15.97 0.19 -4.11
C MET A 61 -15.45 -0.58 -2.89
N MET A 62 -15.48 0.01 -1.70
CA MET A 62 -15.08 -0.66 -0.47
C MET A 62 -15.95 -1.90 -0.18
N LEU A 63 -17.25 -1.83 -0.46
CA LEU A 63 -18.16 -2.96 -0.32
C LEU A 63 -17.84 -4.09 -1.31
N GLN A 64 -17.47 -3.76 -2.54
CA GLN A 64 -17.01 -4.75 -3.52
C GLN A 64 -15.70 -5.40 -3.07
N LEU A 65 -14.73 -4.60 -2.61
CA LEU A 65 -13.46 -5.11 -2.10
C LEU A 65 -13.63 -5.97 -0.84
N ALA A 66 -14.57 -5.62 0.05
CA ALA A 66 -14.86 -6.38 1.26
C ALA A 66 -15.50 -7.75 0.99
N LYS A 67 -16.10 -7.95 -0.18
CA LYS A 67 -16.64 -9.25 -0.62
C LYS A 67 -15.54 -10.18 -1.16
N CYS A 68 -14.35 -9.67 -1.44
CA CYS A 68 -13.22 -10.50 -1.84
C CYS A 68 -12.75 -11.32 -0.64
N ASP A 69 -13.10 -12.60 -0.61
CA ASP A 69 -12.66 -13.53 0.43
C ASP A 69 -11.41 -14.29 -0.04
N PHE A 70 -10.31 -14.10 0.71
CA PHE A 70 -9.07 -14.82 0.47
C PHE A 70 -8.68 -15.56 1.75
N SER A 71 -8.31 -16.84 1.59
CA SER A 71 -7.93 -17.71 2.72
C SER A 71 -6.62 -17.29 3.41
N ARG A 72 -5.86 -16.36 2.82
CA ARG A 72 -4.53 -15.94 3.26
C ARG A 72 -4.33 -14.44 3.00
N ILE A 73 -3.50 -13.81 3.81
CA ILE A 73 -3.00 -12.45 3.62
C ILE A 73 -1.72 -12.53 2.78
N GLY A 74 -1.71 -11.83 1.65
CA GLY A 74 -0.60 -11.82 0.69
C GLY A 74 -0.90 -10.95 -0.54
N CYS A 75 -0.05 -11.04 -1.55
CA CYS A 75 -0.27 -10.42 -2.85
C CYS A 75 -0.96 -11.40 -3.80
N LEU A 76 -1.92 -10.87 -4.57
CA LEU A 76 -2.62 -11.59 -5.62
C LEU A 76 -1.66 -11.93 -6.77
N GLY A 77 -1.79 -13.12 -7.34
CA GLY A 77 -1.18 -13.53 -8.59
C GLY A 77 -2.09 -14.50 -9.34
N MET A 78 -1.70 -14.84 -10.56
CA MET A 78 -2.39 -15.88 -11.33
C MET A 78 -1.86 -17.25 -10.92
N GLY A 79 -2.75 -18.17 -10.56
CA GLY A 79 -2.37 -19.55 -10.32
C GLY A 79 -1.82 -20.20 -11.59
N ASN A 80 -0.82 -21.08 -11.46
CA ASN A 80 -0.26 -21.84 -12.58
C ASN A 80 -1.19 -22.99 -12.96
N SER A 81 -2.28 -22.71 -13.69
CA SER A 81 -3.04 -23.74 -14.40
C SER A 81 -2.53 -23.86 -15.85
N ASN A 82 -1.97 -25.03 -16.16
CA ASN A 82 -1.38 -25.44 -17.45
C ASN A 82 -2.08 -24.86 -18.71
N GLY A 83 -1.70 -23.65 -19.11
CA GLY A 83 -2.04 -23.04 -20.40
C GLY A 83 -3.30 -22.17 -20.45
N HIS A 84 -3.96 -21.89 -19.32
CA HIS A 84 -5.00 -20.85 -19.21
C HIS A 84 -4.70 -19.98 -17.98
N ASP A 85 -4.96 -18.68 -18.08
CA ASP A 85 -4.89 -17.75 -16.95
C ASP A 85 -5.72 -18.31 -15.80
N GLY A 86 -5.04 -18.78 -14.75
CA GLY A 86 -5.67 -19.44 -13.61
C GLY A 86 -6.51 -18.50 -12.78
N GLU A 87 -7.29 -19.06 -11.86
CA GLU A 87 -8.02 -18.24 -10.90
C GLU A 87 -7.04 -17.39 -10.07
N PRO A 88 -7.39 -16.13 -9.78
CA PRO A 88 -6.54 -15.26 -9.00
C PRO A 88 -6.40 -15.81 -7.57
N GLU A 89 -5.16 -16.06 -7.16
CA GLU A 89 -4.84 -16.64 -5.85
C GLU A 89 -3.77 -15.83 -5.12
N ILE A 90 -3.62 -16.07 -3.82
CA ILE A 90 -2.58 -15.42 -3.02
C ILE A 90 -1.27 -16.18 -3.16
N THR A 91 -0.35 -15.65 -3.97
CA THR A 91 0.88 -16.34 -4.39
C THR A 91 2.12 -15.92 -3.61
N SER A 92 2.11 -14.71 -3.04
CA SER A 92 3.33 -14.10 -2.49
C SER A 92 3.07 -13.17 -1.32
N ARG A 93 4.14 -12.66 -0.71
CA ARG A 93 4.07 -11.72 0.43
C ARG A 93 3.29 -10.45 0.10
N PRO A 94 2.62 -9.83 1.08
CA PRO A 94 1.99 -8.54 0.90
C PRO A 94 2.98 -7.49 0.39
N LEU A 95 2.65 -6.79 -0.70
CA LEU A 95 3.41 -5.65 -1.22
C LEU A 95 2.92 -4.34 -0.58
N SER A 96 3.04 -4.25 0.75
CA SER A 96 2.60 -3.07 1.50
C SER A 96 3.53 -1.86 1.30
N LEU A 97 2.97 -0.65 1.39
CA LEU A 97 3.75 0.59 1.42
C LEU A 97 4.84 0.58 2.50
N ASN A 98 4.53 0.05 3.69
CA ASN A 98 5.49 -0.08 4.79
C ASN A 98 6.75 -0.84 4.35
N MET A 99 6.57 -2.01 3.73
CA MET A 99 7.68 -2.82 3.24
C MET A 99 8.52 -2.10 2.17
N THR A 100 7.88 -1.38 1.25
CA THR A 100 8.58 -0.56 0.24
C THR A 100 9.40 0.53 0.92
N GLN A 101 8.80 1.26 1.87
CA GLN A 101 9.48 2.32 2.62
C GLN A 101 10.67 1.80 3.45
N LEU A 102 10.54 0.62 4.05
CA LEU A 102 11.65 -0.01 4.80
C LEU A 102 12.87 -0.27 3.92
N GLY A 103 12.66 -0.73 2.69
CA GLY A 103 13.74 -0.96 1.72
C GLY A 103 14.30 0.34 1.14
N GLU A 104 13.44 1.26 0.72
CA GLU A 104 13.86 2.48 -0.01
C GLU A 104 14.47 3.56 0.90
N VAL A 105 13.83 3.83 2.04
CA VAL A 105 14.22 4.93 2.95
C VAL A 105 14.66 4.43 4.32
N GLY A 106 14.19 3.24 4.74
CA GLY A 106 14.52 2.65 6.03
C GLY A 106 15.89 1.99 6.11
N GLY A 107 16.52 1.71 4.96
CA GLY A 107 17.83 1.05 4.89
C GLY A 107 17.79 -0.43 5.31
N VAL A 108 16.60 -1.04 5.43
CA VAL A 108 16.44 -2.46 5.74
C VAL A 108 16.79 -3.29 4.51
N PRO A 109 17.78 -4.20 4.58
CA PRO A 109 18.12 -5.05 3.45
C PRO A 109 16.95 -5.94 3.01
N HIS A 110 16.80 -6.17 1.70
CA HIS A 110 15.68 -6.98 1.19
C HIS A 110 15.62 -8.41 1.73
N PHE A 111 16.74 -8.99 2.14
CA PHE A 111 16.80 -10.35 2.70
C PHE A 111 16.29 -10.42 4.14
N GLU A 112 16.17 -9.28 4.83
CA GLU A 112 15.57 -9.18 6.16
C GLU A 112 14.03 -9.17 6.06
N LEU A 113 13.48 -8.65 4.97
CA LEU A 113 12.04 -8.65 4.74
C LEU A 113 11.49 -10.08 4.59
N PRO A 114 10.20 -10.33 4.92
CA PRO A 114 9.58 -11.65 4.74
C PRO A 114 9.85 -12.21 3.33
N PRO A 115 10.21 -13.49 3.15
CA PRO A 115 10.50 -14.04 1.82
C PRO A 115 9.36 -13.81 0.83
N THR A 116 9.63 -13.69 -0.47
CA THR A 116 8.58 -13.46 -1.48
C THR A 116 7.49 -14.54 -1.46
N SER A 117 7.83 -15.79 -1.13
CA SER A 117 6.87 -16.90 -0.99
C SER A 117 6.05 -16.88 0.31
N LYS A 118 6.36 -15.98 1.25
CA LYS A 118 5.70 -15.93 2.56
C LYS A 118 4.30 -15.35 2.44
N THR A 119 3.31 -16.14 2.83
CA THR A 119 1.91 -15.70 2.98
C THR A 119 1.44 -16.04 4.39
N PHE A 120 0.40 -15.37 4.88
CA PHE A 120 -0.05 -15.50 6.27
C PHE A 120 -1.47 -16.05 6.33
N SER A 121 -1.69 -17.13 7.09
CA SER A 121 -3.03 -17.74 7.21
C SER A 121 -3.92 -17.07 8.26
N THR A 122 -3.35 -16.19 9.09
CA THR A 122 -4.08 -15.49 10.15
C THR A 122 -3.56 -14.06 10.31
N SER A 123 -4.42 -13.17 10.79
CA SER A 123 -4.04 -11.79 11.11
C SER A 123 -2.95 -11.71 12.17
N SER A 124 -2.94 -12.63 13.15
CA SER A 124 -1.91 -12.67 14.18
C SER A 124 -0.52 -12.91 13.60
N GLN A 125 -0.36 -13.87 12.68
CA GLN A 125 0.93 -14.10 12.02
C GLN A 125 1.38 -12.89 11.20
N TYR A 126 0.44 -12.22 10.54
CA TYR A 126 0.74 -11.01 9.77
C TYR A 126 1.16 -9.84 10.67
N TYR A 127 0.45 -9.61 11.78
CA TYR A 127 0.81 -8.57 12.75
C TYR A 127 2.15 -8.86 13.43
N SER A 128 2.47 -10.11 13.74
CA SER A 128 3.80 -10.47 14.21
C SER A 128 4.88 -10.11 13.19
N ALA A 129 4.68 -10.43 11.91
CA ALA A 129 5.62 -10.04 10.86
C ALA A 129 5.75 -8.52 10.68
N LEU A 130 4.66 -7.75 10.86
CA LEU A 130 4.72 -6.30 10.88
C LEU A 130 5.56 -5.78 12.06
N ALA A 131 5.39 -6.35 13.26
CA ALA A 131 6.21 -6.01 14.42
C ALA A 131 7.69 -6.34 14.19
N ASP A 132 8.00 -7.52 13.63
CA ASP A 132 9.37 -7.91 13.28
C ASP A 132 10.01 -6.92 12.29
N MET A 133 9.26 -6.51 11.26
CA MET A 133 9.72 -5.50 10.29
C MET A 133 9.99 -4.13 10.94
N HIS A 134 9.18 -3.71 11.92
CA HIS A 134 9.45 -2.49 12.68
C HIS A 134 10.71 -2.61 13.56
N LEU A 135 10.98 -3.78 14.14
CA LEU A 135 12.22 -4.04 14.88
C LEU A 135 13.45 -4.07 13.97
N GLN A 136 13.32 -4.60 12.76
CA GLN A 136 14.37 -4.54 11.74
C GLN A 136 14.69 -3.10 11.38
N GLN A 137 13.67 -2.26 11.16
CA GLN A 137 13.87 -0.83 10.91
C GLN A 137 14.73 -0.17 11.99
N LEU A 138 14.43 -0.42 13.28
CA LEU A 138 15.21 0.10 14.39
C LEU A 138 16.67 -0.37 14.35
N SER A 139 16.89 -1.63 13.98
CA SER A 139 18.22 -2.24 13.94
C SER A 139 19.09 -1.72 12.79
N PHE A 140 18.47 -1.41 11.65
CA PHE A 140 19.17 -0.96 10.44
C PHE A 140 19.15 0.56 10.23
N GLN A 141 18.42 1.30 11.07
CA GLN A 141 18.43 2.76 11.03
C GLN A 141 19.81 3.32 11.38
N ARG A 142 20.45 3.95 10.39
CA ARG A 142 21.82 4.46 10.47
C ARG A 142 21.97 5.74 11.29
N ASN A 143 20.89 6.49 11.47
CA ASN A 143 20.89 7.76 12.21
C ASN A 143 20.47 7.52 13.66
N GLN A 144 21.12 8.20 14.62
CA GLN A 144 20.74 8.22 16.03
C GLN A 144 19.37 8.90 16.22
N VAL A 145 18.29 8.26 15.76
CA VAL A 145 16.89 8.65 15.97
C VAL A 145 16.51 8.54 17.44
N VAL A 146 17.27 7.77 18.20
CA VAL A 146 17.07 7.53 19.62
C VAL A 146 18.27 8.10 20.37
N LEU A 147 18.04 9.14 21.17
CA LEU A 147 19.06 9.79 22.00
C LEU A 147 19.13 9.17 23.41
N SER A 148 18.15 8.33 23.78
CA SER A 148 18.09 7.62 25.07
C SER A 148 17.16 6.39 25.05
N ASP A 149 17.32 5.46 25.99
CA ASP A 149 16.42 4.30 26.16
C ASP A 149 14.95 4.74 26.37
N ASP A 150 14.74 5.83 27.08
CA ASP A 150 13.40 6.36 27.38
C ASP A 150 12.71 6.91 26.12
N GLU A 151 13.48 7.53 25.22
CA GLU A 151 12.99 7.97 23.90
C GLU A 151 12.70 6.79 22.97
N CYS A 152 13.53 5.74 23.02
CA CYS A 152 13.30 4.48 22.30
C CYS A 152 11.93 3.90 22.68
N ARG A 153 11.69 3.75 23.99
CA ARG A 153 10.43 3.22 24.51
C ARG A 153 9.25 4.09 24.08
N LYS A 154 9.34 5.41 24.18
CA LYS A 154 8.23 6.30 23.74
C LYS A 154 7.91 6.18 22.25
N LYS A 155 8.92 5.99 21.40
CA LYS A 155 8.72 5.88 19.94
C LYS A 155 8.24 4.49 19.49
N TYR A 156 8.60 3.44 20.23
CA TYR A 156 8.40 2.05 19.79
C TYR A 156 7.59 1.17 20.76
N ILE A 157 6.99 1.73 21.82
CA ILE A 157 5.91 1.06 22.54
C ILE A 157 4.75 0.88 21.56
N ALA A 158 4.33 -0.36 21.34
CA ALA A 158 3.13 -0.69 20.59
C ALA A 158 1.93 0.06 21.20
N ARG A 159 1.27 0.89 20.39
CA ARG A 159 0.00 1.54 20.72
C ARG A 159 -1.13 0.82 20.02
#